data_AF-A0A0R1ZN67-F1
#
_entry.id   AF-A0A0R1ZN67-F1
#
_cell.length_a   1.000
_cell.length_b   1.000
_cell.length_c   1.000
_cell.angle_alpha   90.00
_cell.angle_beta   90.00
_cell.angle_gamma   90.00
#
_symmetry.space_group_name_H-M   'P 1'
#
loop_
_entity.id
_entity.type
_entity.pdbx_description
1 polymer ?
#
loop_
_entity_poly.entity_id
_entity_poly.type
_entity_poly.pdbx_seq_one_letter_code
_entity_poly.pdbx_strand_id
1 'polypeptide(L)'
;MFLFAAKFCQNIFGALCTNLRNLLMMAVAAKLHQEDDLMNDLLPGTTADFWANQNQELRDYYLYDWGVPKHSDQQIFELLVLEVFSSGLNWLMMLHKRANFARAFANYDLHVIAAMGDADFDRLMHDASIVRNRMKIAATIANAKAVLQIKREYGSFAAYVWSFTDGEQIVNRPTAAGQTPTQTELSKRVAKDLKRHGCQFVGPVITYNFLQAVGVIDDHIVPAS
;
A
#
# COMPACT_ATOMS: atom_id res chain seq x y z
N MET A 1 65.45 -32.82 -6.92
CA MET A 1 64.03 -33.22 -6.88
C MET A 1 63.12 -32.26 -6.08
N PHE A 2 63.54 -31.01 -5.80
CA PHE A 2 62.74 -30.03 -5.02
C PHE A 2 62.29 -28.79 -5.81
N LEU A 3 62.83 -28.54 -7.02
CA LEU A 3 62.46 -27.38 -7.84
C LEU A 3 61.24 -27.57 -8.77
N PHE A 4 60.76 -28.81 -8.95
CA PHE A 4 59.60 -29.09 -9.80
C PHE A 4 58.26 -28.98 -9.03
N ALA A 5 58.25 -29.22 -7.72
CA ALA A 5 57.05 -29.14 -6.90
C ALA A 5 56.58 -27.69 -6.65
N ALA A 6 57.50 -26.73 -6.56
CA ALA A 6 57.17 -25.33 -6.27
C ALA A 6 56.46 -24.61 -7.44
N LYS A 7 56.86 -24.91 -8.69
CA LYS A 7 56.23 -24.32 -9.89
C LYS A 7 54.84 -24.89 -10.20
N PHE A 8 54.59 -26.14 -9.78
CA PHE A 8 53.28 -26.77 -9.94
C PHE A 8 52.25 -26.22 -8.92
N CYS A 9 52.71 -25.90 -7.71
CA CYS A 9 51.84 -25.34 -6.66
C CYS A 9 51.40 -23.88 -6.96
N GLN A 10 52.28 -23.04 -7.53
CA GLN A 10 51.93 -21.66 -7.90
C GLN A 10 50.93 -21.56 -9.06
N ASN A 11 51.03 -22.43 -10.08
CA ASN A 11 50.09 -22.42 -11.21
C ASN A 11 48.70 -22.96 -10.82
N ILE A 12 48.63 -23.95 -9.94
CA ILE A 12 47.36 -24.52 -9.48
C ILE A 12 46.64 -23.54 -8.55
N PHE A 13 47.35 -22.88 -7.62
CA PHE A 13 46.76 -21.85 -6.76
C PHE A 13 46.29 -20.62 -7.55
N GLY A 14 47.05 -20.16 -8.55
CA GLY A 14 46.64 -19.06 -9.42
C GLY A 14 45.39 -19.38 -10.25
N ALA A 15 45.34 -20.59 -10.84
CA ALA A 15 44.18 -21.04 -11.60
C ALA A 15 42.94 -21.25 -10.73
N LEU A 16 43.09 -21.81 -9.53
CA LEU A 16 41.99 -21.97 -8.56
C LEU A 16 41.44 -20.63 -8.06
N CYS A 17 42.32 -19.64 -7.81
CA CYS A 17 41.89 -18.32 -7.33
C CYS A 17 41.18 -17.50 -8.43
N THR A 18 41.63 -17.60 -9.68
CA THR A 18 40.96 -16.98 -10.83
C THR A 18 39.64 -17.66 -11.15
N ASN A 19 39.57 -19.00 -11.05
CA ASN A 19 38.31 -19.73 -11.22
C ASN A 19 37.29 -19.35 -10.14
N LEU A 20 37.70 -19.26 -8.87
CA LEU A 20 36.80 -18.89 -7.78
C LEU A 20 36.31 -17.44 -7.91
N ARG A 21 37.18 -16.51 -8.35
CA ARG A 21 36.81 -15.12 -8.60
C ARG A 21 35.87 -14.99 -9.81
N ASN A 22 36.10 -15.74 -10.89
CA ASN A 22 35.19 -15.77 -12.04
C ASN A 22 33.84 -16.41 -11.67
N LEU A 23 33.84 -17.48 -10.88
CA LEU A 23 32.61 -18.12 -10.41
C LEU A 23 31.81 -17.18 -9.50
N LEU A 24 32.47 -16.44 -8.62
CA LEU A 24 31.84 -15.45 -7.75
C LEU A 24 31.28 -14.27 -8.56
N MET A 25 32.02 -13.77 -9.55
CA MET A 25 31.54 -12.69 -10.43
C MET A 25 30.37 -13.16 -11.32
N MET A 26 30.39 -14.42 -11.78
CA MET A 26 29.27 -15.02 -12.51
C MET A 26 28.05 -15.24 -11.62
N ALA A 27 28.22 -15.65 -10.35
CA ALA A 27 27.13 -15.78 -9.40
C ALA A 27 26.53 -14.42 -9.02
N VAL A 28 27.36 -13.39 -8.88
CA VAL A 28 26.91 -12.01 -8.67
C VAL A 28 26.20 -11.48 -9.93
N ALA A 29 26.75 -11.69 -11.12
CA ALA A 29 26.11 -11.29 -12.38
C ALA A 29 24.81 -12.05 -12.63
N ALA A 30 24.72 -13.34 -12.30
CA ALA A 30 23.50 -14.13 -12.40
C ALA A 30 22.45 -13.66 -11.39
N LYS A 31 22.85 -13.27 -10.17
CA LYS A 31 21.93 -12.70 -9.18
C LYS A 31 21.44 -11.31 -9.58
N LEU A 32 22.32 -10.47 -10.15
CA LEU A 32 21.96 -9.18 -10.72
C LEU A 32 21.05 -9.33 -11.95
N HIS A 33 21.32 -10.30 -12.83
CA HIS A 33 20.45 -10.62 -13.96
C HIS A 33 19.09 -11.19 -13.54
N GLN A 34 19.04 -11.98 -12.46
CA GLN A 34 17.79 -12.51 -11.91
C GLN A 34 16.97 -11.41 -11.22
N GLU A 35 17.62 -10.40 -10.63
CA GLU A 35 16.97 -9.17 -10.14
C GLU A 35 16.54 -8.26 -11.30
N ASP A 36 17.29 -8.18 -12.41
CA ASP A 36 16.90 -7.45 -13.64
C ASP A 36 15.72 -8.13 -14.39
N ASP A 37 15.66 -9.46 -14.42
CA ASP A 37 14.54 -10.20 -15.06
C ASP A 37 13.23 -10.04 -14.27
N LEU A 38 13.28 -10.00 -12.92
CA LEU A 38 12.11 -9.70 -12.08
C LEU A 38 11.63 -8.24 -12.20
N MET A 39 12.49 -7.34 -12.66
CA MET A 39 12.16 -5.92 -12.90
C MET A 39 11.53 -5.69 -14.28
N ASN A 40 11.54 -6.69 -15.17
CA ASN A 40 11.07 -6.58 -16.56
C ASN A 40 9.68 -7.17 -16.83
N ASP A 41 9.15 -7.99 -15.93
CA ASP A 41 7.79 -8.54 -16.11
C ASP A 41 6.75 -7.58 -15.53
N LEU A 42 6.08 -6.85 -16.44
CA LEU A 42 4.89 -6.06 -16.11
C LEU A 42 3.81 -6.95 -15.50
N LEU A 43 3.02 -6.39 -14.58
CA LEU A 43 1.83 -7.09 -14.08
C LEU A 43 0.95 -7.56 -15.25
N PRO A 44 0.42 -8.80 -15.22
CA PRO A 44 -0.32 -9.33 -16.36
C PRO A 44 -1.52 -8.46 -16.75
N GLY A 45 -1.69 -8.18 -18.05
CA GLY A 45 -2.78 -7.33 -18.56
C GLY A 45 -2.59 -5.83 -18.34
N THR A 46 -1.40 -5.39 -17.94
CA THR A 46 -1.09 -3.98 -17.64
C THR A 46 -0.01 -3.41 -18.56
N THR A 47 0.19 -2.09 -18.48
CA THR A 47 1.19 -1.33 -19.25
C THR A 47 2.27 -0.77 -18.33
N ALA A 48 3.40 -0.31 -18.88
CA ALA A 48 4.50 0.25 -18.09
C ALA A 48 4.11 1.49 -17.26
N ASP A 49 3.12 2.26 -17.72
CA ASP A 49 2.58 3.44 -17.02
C ASP A 49 1.51 3.09 -15.97
N PHE A 50 1.11 1.82 -15.86
CA PHE A 50 0.22 1.36 -14.80
C PHE A 50 0.83 1.66 -13.44
N TRP A 51 0.04 2.25 -12.54
CA TRP A 51 0.53 2.79 -11.27
C TRP A 51 1.33 1.77 -10.46
N ALA A 52 0.93 0.50 -10.46
CA ALA A 52 1.61 -0.54 -9.70
C ALA A 52 2.96 -0.94 -10.30
N ASN A 53 3.20 -0.72 -11.60
CA ASN A 53 4.45 -1.11 -12.27
C ASN A 53 5.59 -0.11 -12.09
N GLN A 54 5.36 1.05 -11.46
CA GLN A 54 6.37 2.12 -11.36
C GLN A 54 7.61 1.70 -10.56
N ASN A 55 7.49 0.77 -9.62
CA ASN A 55 8.61 0.14 -8.91
C ASN A 55 8.17 -1.13 -8.17
N GLN A 56 9.13 -1.85 -7.59
CA GLN A 56 8.85 -3.08 -6.86
C GLN A 56 7.95 -2.89 -5.63
N GLU A 57 8.10 -1.81 -4.87
CA GLU A 57 7.27 -1.58 -3.67
C GLU A 57 5.79 -1.42 -4.01
N LEU A 58 5.48 -0.73 -5.12
CA LEU A 58 4.10 -0.61 -5.61
C LEU A 58 3.57 -1.93 -6.17
N ARG A 59 4.41 -2.73 -6.84
CA ARG A 59 4.03 -4.07 -7.29
C ARG A 59 3.71 -4.97 -6.11
N ASP A 60 4.56 -4.96 -5.08
CA ASP A 60 4.35 -5.75 -3.87
C ASP A 60 3.09 -5.30 -3.13
N TYR A 61 2.88 -3.98 -2.99
CA TYR A 61 1.66 -3.44 -2.42
C TYR A 61 0.43 -3.88 -3.22
N TYR A 62 0.49 -3.81 -4.56
CA TYR A 62 -0.60 -4.27 -5.41
C TYR A 62 -0.90 -5.75 -5.21
N LEU A 63 0.12 -6.62 -5.30
CA LEU A 63 -0.05 -8.08 -5.26
C LEU A 63 -0.44 -8.64 -3.90
N TYR A 64 0.05 -8.04 -2.82
CA TYR A 64 0.01 -8.66 -1.49
C TYR A 64 -0.79 -7.87 -0.45
N ASP A 65 -1.13 -6.61 -0.70
CA ASP A 65 -1.89 -5.79 0.23
C ASP A 65 -3.18 -5.27 -0.43
N TRP A 66 -3.10 -4.49 -1.50
CA TRP A 66 -4.28 -3.92 -2.17
C TRP A 66 -5.27 -5.02 -2.58
N GLY A 67 -6.58 -4.79 -2.44
CA GLY A 67 -7.60 -5.80 -2.77
C GLY A 67 -7.69 -7.00 -1.80
N VAL A 68 -6.74 -7.21 -0.89
CA VAL A 68 -6.83 -8.28 0.13
C VAL A 68 -7.84 -7.87 1.22
N PRO A 69 -8.78 -8.73 1.66
CA PRO A 69 -9.77 -8.37 2.68
C PRO A 69 -9.16 -8.00 4.05
N LYS A 70 -9.55 -6.83 4.59
CA LYS A 70 -9.21 -6.40 5.97
C LYS A 70 -10.46 -6.42 6.84
N HIS A 71 -10.33 -6.93 8.06
CA HIS A 71 -11.42 -7.00 9.05
C HIS A 71 -11.08 -6.33 10.40
N SER A 72 -9.90 -5.72 10.53
CA SER A 72 -9.54 -4.92 11.70
C SER A 72 -9.96 -3.46 11.51
N ASP A 73 -10.67 -2.90 12.50
CA ASP A 73 -11.04 -1.48 12.51
C ASP A 73 -9.83 -0.56 12.34
N GLN A 74 -8.69 -0.93 12.94
CA GLN A 74 -7.45 -0.17 12.88
C GLN A 74 -6.87 -0.16 11.46
N GLN A 75 -6.79 -1.32 10.81
CA GLN A 75 -6.28 -1.44 9.43
C GLN A 75 -7.19 -0.73 8.43
N ILE A 76 -8.51 -0.84 8.61
CA ILE A 76 -9.47 -0.16 7.75
C ILE A 76 -9.40 1.35 7.95
N PHE A 77 -9.30 1.82 9.20
CA PHE A 77 -9.17 3.25 9.48
C PHE A 77 -7.84 3.82 8.97
N GLU A 78 -6.75 3.07 9.08
CA GLU A 78 -5.47 3.39 8.44
C GLU A 78 -5.64 3.67 6.95
N LEU A 79 -6.26 2.75 6.20
CA LEU A 79 -6.47 2.90 4.76
C LEU A 79 -7.37 4.09 4.43
N LEU A 80 -8.42 4.34 5.22
CA LEU A 80 -9.25 5.53 5.08
C LEU A 80 -8.42 6.82 5.22
N VAL A 81 -7.54 6.89 6.21
CA VAL A 81 -6.67 8.04 6.43
C VAL A 81 -5.69 8.19 5.25
N LEU A 82 -5.03 7.12 4.81
CA LEU A 82 -4.10 7.18 3.68
C LEU A 82 -4.78 7.68 2.41
N GLU A 83 -6.03 7.27 2.14
CA GLU A 83 -6.80 7.74 0.99
C GLU A 83 -7.26 9.20 1.09
N VAL A 84 -7.59 9.68 2.29
CA VAL A 84 -7.83 11.11 2.51
C VAL A 84 -6.58 11.92 2.14
N PHE A 85 -5.39 11.43 2.52
CA PHE A 85 -4.12 12.08 2.21
C PHE A 85 -3.64 11.92 0.77
N SER A 86 -3.96 10.81 0.10
CA SER A 86 -3.54 10.52 -1.28
C SER A 86 -4.09 11.49 -2.32
N SER A 87 -5.25 12.12 -2.07
CA SER A 87 -5.85 13.08 -3.01
C SER A 87 -4.88 14.21 -3.40
N GLY A 88 -4.43 14.18 -4.66
CA GLY A 88 -3.46 15.12 -5.25
C GLY A 88 -1.98 14.71 -5.14
N LEU A 89 -1.68 13.48 -4.71
CA LEU A 89 -0.33 12.95 -4.52
C LEU A 89 -0.14 11.59 -5.22
N ASN A 90 1.12 11.22 -5.48
CA ASN A 90 1.47 9.86 -5.92
C ASN A 90 1.30 8.88 -4.75
N TRP A 91 0.64 7.73 -4.97
CA TRP A 91 0.46 6.67 -3.97
C TRP A 91 1.79 6.17 -3.38
N LEU A 92 2.86 6.11 -4.17
CA LEU A 92 4.21 5.76 -3.68
C LEU A 92 4.66 6.66 -2.54
N MET A 93 4.35 7.96 -2.62
CA MET A 93 4.68 8.92 -1.57
C MET A 93 3.95 8.56 -0.27
N MET A 94 2.72 8.07 -0.37
CA MET A 94 1.95 7.62 0.79
C MET A 94 2.54 6.33 1.37
N LEU A 95 2.94 5.36 0.54
CA LEU A 95 3.61 4.14 1.00
C LEU A 95 4.91 4.44 1.77
N HIS A 96 5.80 5.26 1.19
CA HIS A 96 7.03 5.70 1.86
C HIS A 96 6.78 6.42 3.19
N LYS A 97 5.62 7.09 3.34
CA LYS A 97 5.24 7.81 4.56
C LYS A 97 4.39 6.97 5.51
N ARG A 98 3.95 5.77 5.15
CA ARG A 98 2.98 4.97 5.90
C ARG A 98 3.40 4.73 7.34
N ALA A 99 4.65 4.34 7.58
CA ALA A 99 5.21 4.17 8.93
C ALA A 99 5.28 5.49 9.74
N ASN A 100 5.51 6.63 9.06
CA ASN A 100 5.49 7.94 9.70
C ASN A 100 4.07 8.35 10.10
N PHE A 101 3.08 8.11 9.24
CA PHE A 101 1.68 8.32 9.56
C PHE A 101 1.24 7.45 10.75
N ALA A 102 1.61 6.17 10.76
CA ALA A 102 1.33 5.29 11.89
C ALA A 102 1.84 5.90 13.20
N ARG A 103 3.11 6.32 13.26
CA ARG A 103 3.66 6.99 14.46
C ARG A 103 2.94 8.29 14.81
N ALA A 104 2.72 9.15 13.81
CA ALA A 104 2.14 10.48 14.01
C ALA A 104 0.70 10.41 14.55
N PHE A 105 -0.06 9.42 14.09
CA PHE A 105 -1.45 9.14 14.45
C PHE A 105 -1.59 7.96 15.42
N ALA A 106 -0.60 7.71 16.28
CA ALA A 106 -0.68 6.72 17.36
C ALA A 106 -1.15 5.32 16.90
N ASN A 107 -0.53 4.81 15.84
CA ASN A 107 -0.89 3.58 15.12
C ASN A 107 -2.37 3.50 14.75
N TYR A 108 -3.01 4.62 14.39
CA TYR A 108 -4.42 4.63 14.00
C TYR A 108 -5.38 4.20 15.13
N ASP A 109 -4.99 4.37 16.39
CA ASP A 109 -5.89 4.20 17.53
C ASP A 109 -7.01 5.25 17.46
N LEU A 110 -8.23 4.77 17.26
CA LEU A 110 -9.42 5.61 17.10
C LEU A 110 -9.70 6.48 18.32
N HIS A 111 -9.47 5.98 19.53
CA HIS A 111 -9.73 6.72 20.76
C HIS A 111 -8.69 7.82 20.95
N VAL A 112 -7.40 7.51 20.72
CA VAL A 112 -6.32 8.48 20.82
C VAL A 112 -6.51 9.60 19.79
N ILE A 113 -6.78 9.25 18.53
CA ILE A 113 -6.97 10.25 17.47
C ILE A 113 -8.22 11.08 17.72
N ALA A 114 -9.34 10.48 18.14
CA ALA A 114 -10.56 11.22 18.44
C ALA A 114 -10.39 12.19 19.62
N ALA A 115 -9.45 11.91 20.54
CA ALA A 115 -9.15 12.77 21.68
C ALA A 115 -8.11 13.87 21.38
N MET A 116 -7.47 13.86 20.22
CA MET A 116 -6.46 14.86 19.85
C MET A 116 -7.02 16.29 19.94
N GLY A 117 -6.29 17.15 20.65
CA GLY A 117 -6.61 18.57 20.83
C GLY A 117 -5.70 19.49 20.02
N ASP A 118 -5.74 20.79 20.34
CA ASP A 118 -4.98 21.82 19.61
C ASP A 118 -3.46 21.57 19.66
N ALA A 119 -2.94 21.10 20.79
CA ALA A 119 -1.51 20.79 20.93
C ALA A 119 -1.07 19.63 20.01
N ASP A 120 -1.90 18.59 19.86
CA ASP A 120 -1.62 17.49 18.94
C ASP A 120 -1.72 17.95 17.49
N PHE A 121 -2.72 18.77 17.19
CA PHE A 121 -2.90 19.36 15.88
C PHE A 121 -1.68 20.19 15.46
N ASP A 122 -1.21 21.07 16.36
CA ASP A 122 -0.03 21.89 16.12
C ASP A 122 1.23 21.03 15.98
N ARG A 123 1.39 19.99 16.80
CA ARG A 123 2.48 19.00 16.65
C ARG A 123 2.48 18.37 15.26
N LEU A 124 1.32 17.91 14.79
CA LEU A 124 1.17 17.29 13.46
C LEU A 124 1.44 18.29 12.32
N MET A 125 1.04 19.54 12.48
CA MET A 125 1.34 20.61 11.52
C MET A 125 2.82 20.95 11.41
N HIS A 126 3.64 20.62 12.43
CA HIS A 126 5.08 20.81 12.41
C HIS A 126 5.87 19.54 12.04
N ASP A 127 5.22 18.37 11.97
CA ASP A 127 5.88 17.12 11.61
C ASP A 127 6.12 17.03 10.09
N ALA A 128 7.37 17.23 9.68
CA ALA A 128 7.78 17.16 8.27
C ALA A 128 7.82 15.73 7.70
N SER A 129 7.70 14.70 8.55
CA SER A 129 7.70 13.30 8.11
C SER A 129 6.37 12.92 7.43
N ILE A 130 5.28 13.60 7.76
CA ILE A 130 3.94 13.41 7.16
C ILE A 130 3.60 14.51 6.15
N VAL A 131 2.44 14.40 5.51
CA VAL A 131 1.89 15.46 4.65
C VAL A 131 1.21 16.50 5.53
N ARG A 132 1.80 17.70 5.64
CA ARG A 132 1.31 18.80 6.49
C ARG A 132 0.16 19.56 5.84
N ASN A 133 -1.02 18.94 5.81
CA ASN A 133 -2.24 19.55 5.30
C ASN A 133 -3.24 19.79 6.44
N ARG A 134 -3.48 21.08 6.74
CA ARG A 134 -4.37 21.54 7.83
C ARG A 134 -5.76 20.88 7.77
N MET A 135 -6.39 20.88 6.60
CA MET A 135 -7.75 20.35 6.44
C MET A 135 -7.79 18.83 6.59
N LYS A 136 -6.80 18.13 6.04
CA LYS A 136 -6.76 16.65 6.09
C LYS A 136 -6.42 16.14 7.49
N ILE A 137 -5.53 16.82 8.23
CA ILE A 137 -5.28 16.50 9.65
C ILE A 137 -6.54 16.69 10.48
N ALA A 138 -7.25 17.83 10.30
CA ALA A 138 -8.51 18.07 10.99
C ALA A 138 -9.57 17.01 10.63
N ALA A 139 -9.64 16.63 9.35
CA ALA A 139 -10.52 15.58 8.87
C ALA A 139 -10.21 14.22 9.49
N THR A 140 -8.94 13.83 9.65
CA THR A 140 -8.58 12.58 10.33
C THR A 140 -9.10 12.52 11.77
N ILE A 141 -8.98 13.63 12.51
CA ILE A 141 -9.51 13.73 13.89
C ILE A 141 -11.05 13.64 13.88
N ALA A 142 -11.71 14.35 12.96
CA ALA A 142 -13.17 14.30 12.80
C ALA A 142 -13.65 12.89 12.40
N ASN A 143 -12.94 12.23 11.49
CA ASN A 143 -13.24 10.89 11.01
C ASN A 143 -13.10 9.87 12.14
N ALA A 144 -12.08 9.97 13.00
CA ALA A 144 -11.96 9.08 14.16
C ALA A 144 -13.18 9.20 15.09
N LYS A 145 -13.67 10.42 15.34
CA LYS A 145 -14.90 10.66 16.13
C LYS A 145 -16.14 10.04 15.47
N ALA A 146 -16.29 10.24 14.16
CA ALA A 146 -17.38 9.65 13.38
C ALA A 146 -17.35 8.11 13.39
N VAL A 147 -16.16 7.53 13.23
CA VAL A 147 -15.95 6.08 13.27
C VAL A 147 -16.26 5.50 14.65
N LEU A 148 -15.92 6.19 15.75
CA LEU A 148 -16.33 5.78 17.09
C LEU A 148 -17.86 5.77 17.25
N GLN A 149 -18.58 6.68 16.60
CA GLN A 149 -20.06 6.67 16.59
C GLN A 149 -20.59 5.49 15.77
N ILE A 150 -20.04 5.25 14.57
CA ILE A 150 -20.37 4.08 13.74
C ILE A 150 -20.17 2.78 14.53
N LYS A 151 -19.05 2.65 15.25
CA LYS A 151 -18.77 1.47 16.09
C LYS A 151 -19.85 1.21 17.14
N ARG A 152 -20.51 2.25 17.68
CA ARG A 152 -21.61 2.07 18.64
C ARG A 152 -22.87 1.49 17.99
N GLU A 153 -23.10 1.82 16.72
CA GLU A 153 -24.29 1.40 15.97
C GLU A 153 -24.11 0.03 15.32
N TYR A 154 -22.91 -0.26 14.81
CA TYR A 154 -22.60 -1.46 14.03
C TYR A 154 -21.71 -2.47 14.77
N GLY A 155 -21.29 -2.16 16.00
CA GLY A 155 -20.37 -2.98 16.81
C GLY A 155 -18.88 -2.77 16.44
N SER A 156 -18.56 -2.64 15.15
CA SER A 156 -17.21 -2.33 14.67
C SER A 156 -17.22 -1.51 13.37
N PHE A 157 -16.12 -0.84 13.05
CA PHE A 157 -15.99 -0.14 11.78
C PHE A 157 -15.87 -1.11 10.60
N ALA A 158 -15.21 -2.25 10.82
CA ALA A 158 -15.15 -3.33 9.84
C ALA A 158 -16.55 -3.87 9.53
N ALA A 159 -17.37 -4.16 10.53
CA ALA A 159 -18.74 -4.64 10.33
C ALA A 159 -19.57 -3.63 9.54
N TYR A 160 -19.42 -2.34 9.84
CA TYR A 160 -20.05 -1.27 9.06
C TYR A 160 -19.62 -1.29 7.58
N VAL A 161 -18.32 -1.26 7.30
CA VAL A 161 -17.79 -1.21 5.92
C VAL A 161 -18.23 -2.44 5.11
N TRP A 162 -18.15 -3.63 5.70
CA TRP A 162 -18.53 -4.89 5.05
C TRP A 162 -20.04 -5.11 4.94
N SER A 163 -20.87 -4.41 5.73
CA SER A 163 -22.33 -4.51 5.64
C SER A 163 -22.90 -4.03 4.30
N PHE A 164 -22.16 -3.20 3.55
CA PHE A 164 -22.60 -2.71 2.25
C PHE A 164 -22.55 -3.76 1.13
N THR A 165 -21.92 -4.90 1.40
CA THR A 165 -21.78 -6.05 0.51
C THR A 165 -22.14 -7.36 1.20
N ASP A 166 -22.93 -7.30 2.28
CA ASP A 166 -23.34 -8.46 3.07
C ASP A 166 -22.18 -9.34 3.56
N GLY A 167 -21.00 -8.74 3.77
CA GLY A 167 -19.79 -9.44 4.19
C GLY A 167 -19.00 -10.09 3.05
N GLU A 168 -19.47 -10.00 1.80
CA GLU A 168 -18.84 -10.61 0.63
C GLU A 168 -17.91 -9.63 -0.09
N GLN A 169 -16.81 -10.17 -0.63
CA GLN A 169 -15.90 -9.43 -1.49
C GLN A 169 -16.45 -9.39 -2.92
N ILE A 170 -16.48 -8.21 -3.53
CA ILE A 170 -16.83 -8.04 -4.93
C ILE A 170 -15.59 -8.25 -5.78
N VAL A 171 -15.63 -9.23 -6.69
CA VAL A 171 -14.52 -9.61 -7.55
C VAL A 171 -14.87 -9.33 -9.01
N ASN A 172 -14.26 -8.31 -9.63
CA ASN A 172 -14.64 -7.86 -10.99
C ASN A 172 -13.73 -8.40 -12.11
N ARG A 173 -12.46 -8.73 -11.80
CA ARG A 173 -11.48 -9.30 -12.75
C ARG A 173 -11.39 -8.54 -14.09
N PRO A 174 -11.10 -7.22 -14.08
CA PRO A 174 -10.88 -6.48 -15.32
C PRO A 174 -9.74 -7.10 -16.15
N THR A 175 -9.86 -7.06 -17.47
CA THR A 175 -8.82 -7.57 -18.40
C THR A 175 -7.80 -6.53 -18.82
N ALA A 176 -8.07 -5.26 -18.50
CA ALA A 176 -7.15 -4.14 -18.74
C ALA A 176 -7.43 -3.00 -17.73
N ALA A 177 -6.40 -2.21 -17.42
CA ALA A 177 -6.48 -1.12 -16.45
C ALA A 177 -7.57 -0.07 -16.76
N GLY A 178 -7.84 0.19 -18.05
CA GLY A 178 -8.88 1.14 -18.48
C GLY A 178 -10.32 0.66 -18.26
N GLN A 179 -10.54 -0.58 -17.81
CA GLN A 179 -11.87 -1.14 -17.56
C GLN A 179 -12.37 -0.87 -16.13
N THR A 180 -11.49 -0.44 -15.22
CA THR A 180 -11.87 -0.09 -13.85
C THR A 180 -12.48 1.32 -13.82
N PRO A 181 -13.71 1.51 -13.29
CA PRO A 181 -14.31 2.83 -13.20
C PRO A 181 -13.58 3.70 -12.17
N THR A 182 -13.87 5.00 -12.15
CA THR A 182 -13.33 5.91 -11.10
C THR A 182 -14.21 5.98 -9.85
N GLN A 183 -15.46 5.51 -9.94
CA GLN A 183 -16.44 5.42 -8.86
C GLN A 183 -17.56 4.45 -9.26
N THR A 184 -18.30 3.93 -8.27
CA THR A 184 -19.41 3.00 -8.49
C THR A 184 -20.67 3.46 -7.74
N GLU A 185 -21.81 2.83 -8.00
CA GLU A 185 -23.01 3.08 -7.18
C GLU A 185 -22.79 2.66 -5.72
N LEU A 186 -22.03 1.60 -5.49
CA LEU A 186 -21.61 1.20 -4.14
C LEU A 186 -20.80 2.32 -3.47
N SER A 187 -19.77 2.84 -4.14
CA SER A 187 -18.93 3.88 -3.54
C SER A 187 -19.70 5.18 -3.28
N LYS A 188 -20.68 5.53 -4.13
CA LYS A 188 -21.59 6.66 -3.88
C LYS A 188 -22.46 6.45 -2.63
N ARG A 189 -23.01 5.25 -2.44
CA ARG A 189 -23.80 4.91 -1.24
C ARG A 189 -22.96 4.99 0.03
N VAL A 190 -21.79 4.33 0.03
CA VAL A 190 -20.86 4.33 1.17
C VAL A 190 -20.39 5.74 1.48
N ALA A 191 -20.01 6.53 0.47
CA ALA A 191 -19.60 7.92 0.64
C ALA A 191 -20.71 8.79 1.27
N LYS A 192 -21.95 8.63 0.81
CA LYS A 192 -23.11 9.35 1.36
C LYS A 192 -23.32 9.00 2.83
N ASP A 193 -23.18 7.72 3.18
CA ASP A 193 -23.43 7.25 4.53
C ASP A 193 -22.29 7.61 5.51
N LEU A 194 -21.03 7.49 5.09
CA LEU A 194 -19.87 8.00 5.84
C LEU A 194 -20.04 9.51 6.14
N LYS A 195 -20.47 10.31 5.15
CA LYS A 195 -20.76 11.74 5.36
C LYS A 195 -21.87 11.98 6.35
N ARG A 196 -22.92 11.15 6.34
CA ARG A 196 -24.03 11.22 7.30
C ARG A 196 -23.55 11.00 8.73
N HIS A 197 -22.55 10.13 8.93
CA HIS A 197 -21.89 9.93 10.23
C HIS A 197 -20.86 11.01 10.59
N GLY A 198 -20.61 11.98 9.71
CA GLY A 198 -19.71 13.10 9.95
C GLY A 198 -18.29 12.93 9.41
N CYS A 199 -18.02 11.86 8.65
CA CYS A 199 -16.73 11.71 7.98
C CYS A 199 -16.53 12.80 6.90
N GLN A 200 -15.30 13.28 6.78
CA GLN A 200 -14.83 14.31 5.88
C GLN A 200 -13.85 13.72 4.86
N PHE A 201 -13.73 14.38 3.69
CA PHE A 201 -12.88 13.93 2.57
C PHE A 201 -13.20 12.52 2.05
N VAL A 202 -14.46 12.08 2.19
CA VAL A 202 -14.95 10.76 1.73
C VAL A 202 -15.87 10.92 0.52
N GLY A 203 -15.36 11.53 -0.55
CA GLY A 203 -16.09 11.62 -1.83
C GLY A 203 -16.16 10.26 -2.54
N PRO A 204 -17.10 10.03 -3.48
CA PRO A 204 -17.28 8.70 -4.10
C PRO A 204 -16.04 8.10 -4.76
N VAL A 205 -15.14 8.92 -5.31
CA VAL A 205 -13.86 8.48 -5.88
C VAL A 205 -12.92 7.99 -4.77
N ILE A 206 -12.71 8.80 -3.72
CA ILE A 206 -11.88 8.42 -2.56
C ILE A 206 -12.44 7.17 -1.88
N THR A 207 -13.76 7.10 -1.72
CA THR A 207 -14.43 5.93 -1.15
C THR A 207 -14.28 4.70 -2.03
N TYR A 208 -14.26 4.82 -3.35
CA TYR A 208 -14.02 3.68 -4.23
C TYR A 208 -12.60 3.13 -4.05
N ASN A 209 -11.58 3.99 -4.10
CA ASN A 209 -10.19 3.60 -3.85
C ASN A 209 -10.03 2.97 -2.46
N PHE A 210 -10.66 3.55 -1.44
CA PHE A 210 -10.70 2.99 -0.09
C PHE A 210 -11.29 1.59 -0.04
N LEU A 211 -12.43 1.35 -0.70
CA LEU A 211 -13.06 0.02 -0.74
C LEU A 211 -12.19 -1.01 -1.46
N GLN A 212 -11.44 -0.58 -2.49
CA GLN A 212 -10.46 -1.43 -3.15
C GLN A 212 -9.26 -1.73 -2.24
N ALA A 213 -8.70 -0.71 -1.58
CA ALA A 213 -7.56 -0.87 -0.68
C ALA A 213 -7.89 -1.80 0.52
N VAL A 214 -9.12 -1.70 1.05
CA VAL A 214 -9.63 -2.57 2.13
C VAL A 214 -9.93 -4.00 1.63
N GLY A 215 -10.07 -4.19 0.33
CA GLY A 215 -10.44 -5.47 -0.26
C GLY A 215 -11.93 -5.79 -0.21
N VAL A 216 -12.81 -4.82 0.05
CA VAL A 216 -14.25 -4.98 -0.24
C VAL A 216 -14.45 -5.19 -1.75
N ILE A 217 -13.62 -4.53 -2.55
CA ILE A 217 -13.60 -4.67 -4.00
C ILE A 217 -12.21 -5.17 -4.41
N ASP A 218 -12.19 -6.25 -5.18
CA ASP A 218 -11.01 -6.80 -5.83
C ASP A 218 -11.10 -6.52 -7.34
N ASP A 219 -10.37 -5.49 -7.75
CA ASP A 219 -10.22 -5.05 -9.13
C ASP A 219 -8.85 -5.42 -9.71
N HIS A 220 -8.21 -6.48 -9.20
CA HIS A 220 -6.97 -6.97 -9.80
C HIS A 220 -7.19 -7.34 -11.26
N ILE A 221 -6.31 -6.81 -12.11
CA ILE A 221 -6.27 -7.08 -13.53
C ILE A 221 -5.83 -8.53 -13.76
N VAL A 222 -6.61 -9.25 -14.54
CA VAL A 222 -6.34 -10.62 -14.96
C VAL A 222 -6.38 -10.67 -16.48
N PRO A 223 -5.33 -11.14 -17.17
CA PRO A 223 -5.34 -11.24 -18.62
C PRO A 223 -6.55 -12.03 -19.11
N ALA A 224 -7.09 -11.64 -20.26
CA ALA A 224 -8.04 -12.49 -20.96
C ALA A 224 -7.38 -13.84 -21.27
N SER A 225 -8.04 -14.93 -20.88
CA SER A 225 -7.65 -16.30 -21.21
C SER A 225 -7.75 -16.59 -22.70
#